data_AF-A0A656Z2J9-F1
#
_entry.id   AF-A0A656Z2J9-F1
#
_cell.length_a   1.000
_cell.length_b   1.000
_cell.length_c   1.000
_cell.angle_alpha   90.00
_cell.angle_beta   90.00
_cell.angle_gamma   90.00
#
_symmetry.space_group_name_H-M   'P 1'
#
loop_
_entity.id
_entity.type
_entity.pdbx_description
1 polymer ?
#
loop_
_entity_poly.entity_id
_entity_poly.type
_entity_poly.pdbx_seq_one_letter_code
_entity_poly.pdbx_strand_id
1 'polypeptide(L)'
;FLQHRGPDTDECCREIVIERIGSGNRQIISQPLGTGSRGCRLDPAALADVAGSLRAEIEAGADLLILNRFGKGETEGQGFRTVIELAYAKQIPVLTVVRETYVEGWNEFAGDFGVLLAPDQTVLADWLETIIPLRALSAVS
;
A
#
# COMPACT_ATOMS: atom_id res chain seq x y z
N PHE A 1 -0.90 -4.78 -7.17
CA PHE A 1 -1.52 -3.59 -7.78
C PHE A 1 -0.45 -2.51 -7.94
N LEU A 2 -0.53 -1.68 -8.98
CA LEU A 2 0.40 -0.59 -9.27
C LEU A 2 -0.38 0.74 -9.28
N GLN A 3 0.08 1.73 -8.54
CA GLN A 3 -0.51 3.07 -8.58
C GLN A 3 0.14 3.93 -9.66
N HIS A 4 -0.68 4.44 -10.56
CA HIS A 4 -0.32 5.44 -11.56
C HIS A 4 -0.82 6.82 -11.14
N ARG A 5 -0.09 7.85 -11.57
CA ARG A 5 -0.63 9.21 -11.64
C ARG A 5 -1.18 9.41 -13.04
N GLY A 6 -2.38 9.97 -13.16
CA GLY A 6 -2.98 10.35 -14.44
C GLY A 6 -2.08 11.32 -15.22
N PRO A 7 -2.33 11.48 -16.53
CA PRO A 7 -1.54 12.35 -17.39
C PRO A 7 -1.51 13.78 -16.85
N ASP A 8 -0.44 14.52 -17.16
CA ASP A 8 -0.37 15.95 -16.89
C ASP A 8 -1.42 16.67 -17.73
N THR A 9 -2.45 17.19 -17.09
CA THR A 9 -3.43 18.09 -17.69
C THR A 9 -3.24 19.49 -17.10
N ASP A 10 -3.60 20.54 -17.86
CA ASP A 10 -3.59 21.94 -17.38
C ASP A 10 -4.52 22.18 -16.17
N GLU A 11 -5.34 21.19 -15.84
CA GLU A 11 -6.12 21.15 -14.62
C GLU A 11 -5.18 20.78 -13.46
N CYS A 12 -5.08 21.66 -12.46
CA CYS A 12 -4.14 21.60 -11.33
C CYS A 12 -4.22 20.32 -10.45
N CYS A 13 -4.95 19.28 -10.85
CA CYS A 13 -5.26 18.09 -10.07
C CYS A 13 -5.19 16.81 -10.91
N ARG A 14 -4.06 16.09 -10.84
CA ARG A 14 -3.88 14.78 -11.52
C ARG A 14 -4.73 13.69 -10.87
N GLU A 15 -5.30 12.81 -11.69
CA GLU A 15 -6.00 11.61 -11.24
C GLU A 15 -5.03 10.62 -10.56
N ILE A 16 -5.55 9.81 -9.65
CA ILE A 16 -4.83 8.68 -9.07
C ILE A 16 -5.51 7.40 -9.54
N VAL A 17 -4.75 6.53 -10.22
CA VAL A 17 -5.27 5.30 -10.83
C VAL A 17 -4.56 4.11 -10.21
N ILE A 18 -5.29 3.05 -9.91
CA ILE A 18 -4.76 1.77 -9.45
C ILE A 18 -4.94 0.74 -10.57
N GLU A 19 -3.86 0.08 -10.95
CA GLU A 19 -3.84 -1.02 -11.91
C GLU A 19 -3.65 -2.37 -11.19
N ARG A 20 -4.46 -3.37 -11.50
CA ARG A 20 -4.22 -4.76 -11.09
C ARG A 20 -3.27 -5.41 -12.09
N ILE A 21 -2.03 -5.69 -11.69
CA ILE A 21 -1.00 -6.26 -12.57
C ILE A 21 -1.44 -7.59 -13.19
N GLY A 22 -2.06 -8.48 -12.41
CA GLY A 22 -2.49 -9.79 -12.89
C GLY A 22 -3.62 -9.77 -13.93
N SER A 23 -4.37 -8.67 -14.03
CA SER A 23 -5.51 -8.57 -14.96
C SER A 23 -5.45 -7.36 -15.91
N GLY A 24 -4.54 -6.42 -15.68
CA GLY A 24 -4.47 -5.12 -16.36
C GLY A 24 -5.59 -4.12 -16.00
N ASN A 25 -6.53 -4.49 -15.11
CA ASN A 25 -7.70 -3.65 -14.82
C ASN A 25 -7.30 -2.38 -14.08
N ARG A 26 -7.79 -1.23 -14.54
CA ARG A 26 -7.51 0.09 -13.97
C ARG A 26 -8.75 0.68 -13.30
N GLN A 27 -8.57 1.27 -12.13
CA GLN A 27 -9.61 1.94 -11.35
C GLN A 27 -9.11 3.30 -10.86
N ILE A 28 -9.89 4.36 -11.07
CA ILE A 28 -9.60 5.69 -10.54
C ILE A 28 -9.99 5.72 -9.06
N ILE A 29 -9.09 6.19 -8.19
CA ILE A 29 -9.31 6.29 -6.73
C ILE A 29 -9.31 7.73 -6.22
N SER A 30 -9.28 8.71 -7.14
CA SER A 30 -9.35 10.13 -6.82
C SER A 30 -10.69 10.73 -7.27
N GLN A 31 -11.29 11.57 -6.44
CA GLN A 31 -12.48 12.36 -6.77
C GLN A 31 -12.14 13.83 -7.12
N PRO A 32 -12.93 14.47 -8.00
CA PRO A 32 -12.85 15.91 -8.22
C PRO A 32 -13.46 16.65 -7.01
N LEU A 33 -12.65 17.49 -6.34
CA LEU A 33 -13.13 18.33 -5.23
C LEU A 33 -13.43 19.79 -5.63
N GLY A 34 -13.41 20.10 -6.94
CA GLY A 34 -13.60 21.45 -7.47
C GLY A 34 -12.40 22.39 -7.26
N THR A 35 -12.49 23.59 -7.82
CA THR A 35 -11.45 24.63 -7.71
C THR A 35 -11.38 25.18 -6.28
N GLY A 36 -10.20 25.15 -5.67
CA GLY A 36 -9.96 25.75 -4.35
C GLY A 36 -10.07 24.79 -3.14
N SER A 37 -10.40 23.52 -3.35
CA SER A 37 -10.40 22.55 -2.23
C SER A 37 -8.98 22.15 -1.82
N ARG A 38 -8.67 22.29 -0.52
CA ARG A 38 -7.43 21.82 0.12
C ARG A 38 -7.55 20.42 0.73
N GLY A 39 -8.71 19.77 0.59
CA GLY A 39 -9.02 18.46 1.16
C GLY A 39 -8.34 17.30 0.42
N CYS A 40 -8.24 16.14 1.09
CA CYS A 40 -7.72 14.93 0.49
C CYS A 40 -8.65 14.48 -0.66
N ARG A 41 -8.12 14.42 -1.90
CA ARG A 41 -8.88 14.04 -3.10
C ARG A 41 -9.10 12.53 -3.25
N LEU A 42 -8.64 11.73 -2.30
CA LEU A 42 -8.87 10.29 -2.34
C LEU A 42 -10.35 10.03 -2.05
N ASP A 43 -10.99 9.27 -2.94
CA ASP A 43 -12.36 8.83 -2.75
C ASP A 43 -12.37 7.67 -1.73
N PRO A 44 -13.02 7.85 -0.55
CA PRO A 44 -13.06 6.81 0.47
C PRO A 44 -13.75 5.53 0.01
N ALA A 45 -14.77 5.63 -0.85
CA ALA A 45 -15.47 4.47 -1.39
C ALA A 45 -14.57 3.72 -2.38
N ALA A 46 -13.90 4.44 -3.28
CA ALA A 46 -12.97 3.82 -4.22
C ALA A 46 -11.77 3.18 -3.50
N LEU A 47 -11.29 3.78 -2.41
CA LEU A 47 -10.26 3.18 -1.55
C LEU A 47 -10.76 1.90 -0.87
N ALA A 48 -12.00 1.89 -0.37
CA ALA A 48 -12.60 0.71 0.24
C ALA A 48 -12.74 -0.44 -0.78
N ASP A 49 -13.12 -0.15 -2.02
CA ASP A 49 -13.21 -1.15 -3.09
C ASP A 49 -11.84 -1.74 -3.45
N VAL A 50 -10.81 -0.89 -3.54
CA VAL A 50 -9.43 -1.35 -3.75
C VAL A 50 -8.95 -2.18 -2.56
N ALA A 51 -9.27 -1.78 -1.33
CA ALA A 51 -8.94 -2.55 -0.13
C ALA A 51 -9.63 -3.92 -0.16
N GLY A 52 -10.91 -4.00 -0.52
CA GLY A 52 -11.62 -5.27 -0.68
C GLY A 52 -10.98 -6.18 -1.72
N SER A 53 -10.58 -5.61 -2.87
CA SER A 53 -9.85 -6.32 -3.91
C SER A 53 -8.49 -6.83 -3.44
N LEU A 54 -7.72 -6.01 -2.73
CA LEU A 54 -6.43 -6.40 -2.16
C LEU A 54 -6.57 -7.56 -1.17
N ARG A 55 -7.62 -7.52 -0.33
CA ARG A 55 -7.91 -8.61 0.61
C ARG A 55 -8.15 -9.92 -0.10
N ALA A 56 -8.89 -9.92 -1.21
CA ALA A 56 -9.12 -11.13 -2.00
C ALA A 56 -7.82 -11.73 -2.57
N GLU A 57 -6.91 -10.90 -3.09
CA GLU A 57 -5.60 -11.36 -3.59
C GLU A 57 -4.69 -11.90 -2.47
N ILE A 58 -4.74 -11.26 -1.30
CA ILE A 58 -4.05 -11.73 -0.09
C ILE A 58 -4.57 -13.12 0.31
N GLU A 59 -5.89 -13.30 0.34
CA GLU A 59 -6.51 -14.60 0.62
C GLU A 59 -6.18 -15.67 -0.43
N ALA A 60 -5.97 -15.26 -1.68
CA ALA A 60 -5.54 -16.14 -2.76
C ALA A 60 -4.04 -16.52 -2.70
N GLY A 61 -3.27 -15.96 -1.76
CA GLY A 61 -1.90 -16.37 -1.50
C GLY A 61 -0.83 -15.48 -2.12
N ALA A 62 -1.08 -14.19 -2.34
CA ALA A 62 -0.09 -13.24 -2.86
C ALA A 62 1.26 -13.31 -2.11
N ASP A 63 2.39 -13.22 -2.80
CA ASP A 63 3.74 -13.38 -2.21
C ASP A 63 4.23 -12.17 -1.41
N LEU A 64 3.85 -10.97 -1.83
CA LEU A 64 4.30 -9.69 -1.28
C LEU A 64 3.21 -8.64 -1.48
N LEU A 65 2.93 -7.86 -0.43
CA LEU A 65 2.08 -6.67 -0.52
C LEU A 65 2.96 -5.42 -0.62
N ILE A 66 2.79 -4.62 -1.67
CA ILE A 66 3.45 -3.32 -1.79
C ILE A 66 2.39 -2.21 -1.75
N LEU A 67 2.52 -1.29 -0.80
CA LEU A 67 1.65 -0.13 -0.66
C LEU A 67 2.46 1.16 -0.82
N ASN A 68 1.91 2.13 -1.54
CA ASN A 68 2.59 3.38 -1.82
C ASN A 68 2.63 4.38 -0.65
N ARG A 69 1.87 4.14 0.42
CA ARG A 69 1.85 5.01 1.61
C ARG A 69 1.33 4.31 2.86
N PHE A 70 1.94 4.69 3.98
CA PHE A 70 1.37 4.66 5.32
C PHE A 70 1.38 6.08 5.88
N GLY A 71 0.28 6.55 6.45
CA GLY A 71 0.22 7.86 7.07
C GLY A 71 -0.99 8.05 7.97
N LYS A 72 -1.49 9.28 8.05
CA LYS A 72 -2.52 9.69 9.02
C LYS A 72 -3.71 8.73 9.12
N GLY A 73 -4.33 8.37 7.98
CA GLY A 73 -5.48 7.47 7.99
C GLY A 73 -5.13 6.12 8.61
N GLU A 74 -3.99 5.55 8.23
CA GLU A 74 -3.53 4.25 8.72
C GLU A 74 -3.16 4.30 10.21
N THR A 75 -2.51 5.37 10.67
CA THR A 75 -2.24 5.59 12.10
C THR A 75 -3.53 5.69 12.91
N GLU A 76 -4.59 6.26 12.34
CA GLU A 76 -5.90 6.44 12.96
C GLU A 76 -6.84 5.22 12.82
N GLY A 77 -6.37 4.10 12.25
CA GLY A 77 -7.21 2.89 12.13
C GLY A 77 -7.94 2.73 10.80
N GLN A 78 -7.71 3.63 9.84
CA GLN A 78 -8.44 3.73 8.58
C GLN A 78 -7.57 3.38 7.36
N GLY A 79 -8.10 3.59 6.15
CA GLY A 79 -7.38 3.39 4.91
C GLY A 79 -6.97 1.93 4.72
N PHE A 80 -5.69 1.69 4.43
CA PHE A 80 -5.18 0.35 4.18
C PHE A 80 -4.75 -0.42 5.43
N ARG A 81 -4.93 0.13 6.64
CA ARG A 81 -4.46 -0.54 7.87
C ARG A 81 -4.96 -1.98 8.00
N THR A 82 -6.25 -2.20 7.79
CA THR A 82 -6.86 -3.55 7.88
C THR A 82 -6.39 -4.50 6.78
N VAL A 83 -5.86 -3.98 5.67
CA VAL A 83 -5.20 -4.76 4.61
C VAL A 83 -3.80 -5.17 5.05
N ILE A 84 -3.06 -4.27 5.71
CA ILE A 84 -1.73 -4.55 6.27
C ILE A 84 -1.83 -5.62 7.37
N GLU A 85 -2.81 -5.47 8.27
CA GLU A 85 -3.09 -6.44 9.34
C GLU A 85 -3.44 -7.82 8.77
N LEU A 86 -4.24 -7.87 7.69
CA LEU A 86 -4.56 -9.12 7.03
C LEU A 86 -3.33 -9.77 6.39
N ALA A 87 -2.52 -8.99 5.67
CA ALA A 87 -1.28 -9.48 5.07
C ALA A 87 -0.35 -10.06 6.14
N TYR A 88 -0.19 -9.36 7.27
CA TYR A 88 0.58 -9.85 8.41
C TYR A 88 0.02 -11.16 8.97
N ALA A 89 -1.29 -11.26 9.19
CA ALA A 89 -1.93 -12.48 9.68
C ALA A 89 -1.77 -13.68 8.73
N LYS A 90 -1.61 -13.41 7.43
CA LYS A 90 -1.34 -14.40 6.38
C LYS A 90 0.15 -14.64 6.13
N GLN A 91 1.03 -14.07 6.97
CA GLN A 91 2.48 -14.13 6.81
C GLN A 91 2.97 -13.63 5.44
N ILE A 92 2.26 -12.65 4.88
CA ILE A 92 2.61 -11.96 3.66
C ILE A 92 3.43 -10.72 4.04
N PRO A 93 4.70 -10.62 3.62
CA PRO A 93 5.51 -9.44 3.86
C PRO A 93 4.85 -8.20 3.24
N VAL A 94 5.03 -7.05 3.91
CA VAL A 94 4.49 -5.77 3.46
C VAL A 94 5.62 -4.79 3.27
N LEU A 95 5.74 -4.24 2.06
CA LEU A 95 6.61 -3.10 1.76
C LEU A 95 5.76 -1.85 1.63
N THR A 96 6.04 -0.82 2.43
CA THR A 96 5.34 0.46 2.27
C THR A 96 6.24 1.66 2.51
N VAL A 97 5.81 2.81 1.97
CA VAL A 97 6.49 4.08 2.18
C VAL A 97 5.87 4.79 3.36
N VAL A 98 6.69 5.07 4.38
CA VAL A 98 6.31 5.85 5.55
C VAL A 98 6.91 7.24 5.40
N ARG A 99 6.10 8.30 5.45
CA ARG A 99 6.66 9.66 5.54
C ARG A 99 7.22 9.87 6.94
N GLU A 100 8.29 10.64 7.05
CA GLU A 100 8.98 10.94 8.31
C GLU A 100 8.02 11.34 9.45
N THR A 101 7.03 12.19 9.14
CA THR A 101 5.98 12.63 10.10
C THR A 101 5.15 11.50 10.70
N TYR A 102 5.08 10.33 10.07
CA TYR A 102 4.30 9.17 10.53
C TYR A 102 5.18 7.98 10.95
N VAL A 103 6.50 8.16 11.08
CA VAL A 103 7.42 7.10 11.51
C VAL A 103 7.09 6.61 12.92
N GLU A 104 6.78 7.51 13.85
CA GLU A 104 6.38 7.13 15.21
C GLU A 104 5.10 6.27 15.19
N GLY A 105 4.07 6.72 14.49
CA GLY A 105 2.83 5.94 14.34
C GLY A 105 3.02 4.62 13.59
N TRP A 106 4.00 4.53 12.68
CA TRP A 106 4.41 3.25 12.09
C TRP A 106 5.04 2.33 13.12
N ASN A 107 5.98 2.83 13.93
CA ASN A 107 6.65 2.03 14.95
C ASN A 107 5.66 1.52 16.01
N GLU A 108 4.71 2.35 16.44
CA GLU A 108 3.62 1.92 17.34
C GLU A 108 2.74 0.83 16.71
N PHE A 109 2.42 0.97 15.42
CA PHE A 109 1.60 0.00 14.70
C PHE A 109 2.32 -1.32 14.43
N ALA A 110 3.55 -1.28 13.95
CA ALA A 110 4.30 -2.45 13.51
C ALA A 110 5.02 -3.16 14.67
N GLY A 111 5.35 -2.43 15.74
CA GLY A 111 6.13 -2.95 16.87
C GLY A 111 7.44 -3.59 16.42
N ASP A 112 7.80 -4.72 17.04
CA ASP A 112 9.02 -5.47 16.74
C ASP A 112 8.97 -6.23 15.39
N PHE A 113 7.86 -6.17 14.68
CA PHE A 113 7.65 -6.86 13.40
C PHE A 113 7.92 -5.96 12.18
N GLY A 114 8.14 -4.66 12.41
CA GLY A 114 8.48 -3.69 11.38
C GLY A 114 9.97 -3.39 11.34
N VAL A 115 10.48 -3.08 10.14
CA VAL A 115 11.81 -2.49 9.96
C VAL A 115 11.71 -1.27 9.04
N LEU A 116 12.46 -0.22 9.37
CA LEU A 116 12.62 0.94 8.50
C LEU A 116 13.81 0.70 7.58
N LEU A 117 13.56 0.76 6.28
CA LEU A 117 14.57 0.61 5.25
C LEU A 117 14.95 1.98 4.71
N ALA A 118 16.24 2.18 4.42
CA ALA A 118 16.67 3.34 3.65
C ALA A 118 16.02 3.27 2.24
N PRO A 119 15.67 4.42 1.63
CA PRO A 119 15.11 4.47 0.28
C PRO A 119 16.21 4.24 -0.79
N ASP A 120 16.86 3.09 -0.71
CA ASP A 120 17.99 2.67 -1.53
C ASP A 120 17.66 1.33 -2.21
N GLN A 121 18.04 1.22 -3.48
CA GLN A 121 17.69 0.05 -4.28
C GLN A 121 18.38 -1.22 -3.81
N THR A 122 19.63 -1.12 -3.36
CA THR A 122 20.39 -2.27 -2.84
C THR A 122 19.79 -2.72 -1.50
N VAL A 123 19.49 -1.79 -0.60
CA VAL A 123 18.84 -2.11 0.70
C VAL A 123 17.50 -2.82 0.50
N LEU A 124 16.69 -2.38 -0.47
CA LEU A 124 15.43 -3.02 -0.80
C LEU A 124 15.61 -4.42 -1.40
N ALA A 125 16.60 -4.59 -2.28
CA ALA A 125 16.92 -5.89 -2.87
C ALA A 125 17.39 -6.89 -1.80
N ASP A 126 18.31 -6.47 -0.93
CA ASP A 126 18.83 -7.29 0.17
C ASP A 126 17.69 -7.72 1.10
N TRP A 127 16.78 -6.80 1.45
CA TRP A 127 15.60 -7.13 2.24
C TRP A 127 14.70 -8.16 1.54
N LEU A 128 14.42 -7.99 0.24
CA LEU A 128 13.63 -8.95 -0.55
C LEU A 128 14.26 -10.35 -0.54
N GLU A 129 15.58 -10.44 -0.68
CA GLU A 129 16.31 -11.72 -0.63
C GLU A 129 16.22 -12.40 0.74
N THR A 130 16.06 -11.65 1.83
CA THR A 130 15.88 -12.25 3.16
C THR A 130 14.49 -12.86 3.35
N ILE A 131 13.45 -12.32 2.70
CA ILE A 131 12.05 -12.70 2.95
C ILE A 131 11.51 -13.75 1.96
N ILE A 132 11.98 -13.77 0.71
CA ILE A 132 11.53 -14.74 -0.30
C ILE A 132 11.80 -16.20 0.12
N PRO A 133 13.01 -16.56 0.62
CA PRO A 133 13.30 -17.93 1.07
C PRO A 133 12.47 -18.34 2.30
N LEU A 134 12.23 -17.41 3.23
CA LEU A 134 11.44 -17.67 4.44
C LEU A 134 10.01 -18.11 4.09
N ARG A 135 9.43 -17.49 3.06
CA ARG A 135 8.07 -17.78 2.66
C ARG A 135 7.94 -19.08 1.87
N ALA A 136 8.92 -19.38 1.01
CA ALA A 136 8.98 -20.67 0.31
C ALA A 136 9.04 -21.86 1.28
N LEU A 137 9.70 -21.69 2.44
CA LEU A 137 9.75 -22.72 3.48
C LEU A 137 8.42 -22.84 4.24
N SER A 138 7.72 -21.73 4.49
CA SER A 138 6.40 -21.74 5.17
C SER A 138 5.26 -22.28 4.31
N ALA A 139 5.32 -22.14 2.97
CA ALA A 139 4.28 -22.64 2.06
C ALA A 139 4.32 -24.16 1.82
N VAL A 140 5.40 -24.84 2.24
CA VAL A 140 5.63 -26.28 2.04
C VAL A 140 5.33 -27.09 3.32
N SER A 141 4.94 -26.43 4.40
CA SER A 141 4.61 -27.03 5.71
C SER A 141 3.10 -27.10 5.94
#